data_AF-A0A7S0GMK4-F1
#
_entry.id   AF-A0A7S0GMK4-F1
#
_cell.length_a   1.000
_cell.length_b   1.000
_cell.length_c   1.000
_cell.angle_alpha   90.00
_cell.angle_beta   90.00
_cell.angle_gamma   90.00
#
_symmetry.space_group_name_H-M   'P 1'
#
loop_
_entity.id
_entity.type
_entity.pdbx_description
1 polymer ?
#
loop_
_entity_poly.entity_id
_entity_poly.type
_entity_poly.pdbx_seq_one_letter_code
_entity_poly.pdbx_strand_id
1 'polypeptide(L)'
;AFADNVAAAAMRAYDAVLAHLAHLDPSRPTERGQTVLAAVVARDARCDPPRLRVVSLGAGTKFLRAADIDADARSGTKVRDCHAEVLARRGLKRFLYAQIRAARRREKSSSAAFSANLADEEEWLVLDPVFHEPEVGLETDRTDRRADGWRVSDKVSFHLYVSSAPCGNATVKKWARGLKETFDDSLGPFELPRRRENEHDKKNNSFGSVSQGQLAFLWKRDNSDPCESEKTEMEFESAAVPVPGRDFSLKKNANTSDAVPPGTSTRGRLLTCSDKLAVWSCVGAQGALLLEQGFLAEPVRFA
;
A
#
# COMPACT_ATOMS: atom_id res chain seq x y z
N ALA A 1 23.84 -2.54 -8.72
CA ALA A 1 24.49 -2.48 -7.39
C ALA A 1 23.47 -2.26 -6.26
N PHE A 2 22.83 -1.08 -6.14
CA PHE A 2 21.94 -0.83 -4.99
C PHE A 2 20.70 -1.74 -4.95
N ALA A 3 19.98 -1.88 -6.07
CA ALA A 3 18.83 -2.78 -6.16
C ALA A 3 19.21 -4.24 -5.85
N ASP A 4 20.38 -4.68 -6.32
CA ASP A 4 20.91 -6.02 -6.02
C ASP A 4 21.18 -6.21 -4.53
N ASN A 5 21.69 -5.17 -3.85
CA ASN A 5 21.92 -5.20 -2.41
C ASN A 5 20.60 -5.28 -1.63
N VAL A 6 19.57 -4.54 -2.05
CA VAL A 6 18.22 -4.61 -1.46
C VAL A 6 17.62 -6.01 -1.66
N ALA A 7 17.69 -6.55 -2.88
CA ALA A 7 17.22 -7.89 -3.18
C ALA A 7 17.97 -8.96 -2.37
N ALA A 8 19.30 -8.87 -2.30
CA ALA A 8 20.13 -9.80 -1.54
C ALA A 8 19.83 -9.73 -0.03
N ALA A 9 19.60 -8.53 0.51
CA ALA A 9 19.20 -8.36 1.92
C ALA A 9 17.82 -9.01 2.19
N ALA A 10 16.85 -8.78 1.30
CA ALA A 10 15.53 -9.41 1.39
C ALA A 10 15.60 -10.94 1.34
N MET A 11 16.38 -11.48 0.40
CA MET A 11 16.56 -12.93 0.23
C MET A 11 17.25 -13.57 1.43
N ARG A 12 18.33 -12.97 1.94
CA ARG A 12 19.01 -13.46 3.16
C ARG A 12 18.10 -13.45 4.38
N ALA A 13 17.30 -12.39 4.55
CA ALA A 13 16.37 -12.30 5.67
C ALA A 13 15.27 -13.38 5.57
N TYR A 14 14.78 -13.66 4.36
CA TYR A 14 13.81 -14.73 4.15
C TYR A 14 14.40 -16.12 4.45
N ASP A 15 15.62 -16.41 4.00
CA ASP A 15 16.30 -17.68 4.29
C ASP A 15 16.53 -17.87 5.80
N ALA A 16 16.92 -16.80 6.49
CA ALA A 16 17.09 -16.84 7.95
C ALA A 16 15.76 -17.16 8.67
N VAL A 17 14.64 -16.61 8.19
CA VAL A 17 13.31 -16.95 8.72
C VAL A 17 12.95 -18.41 8.44
N LEU A 18 13.20 -18.92 7.24
CA LEU A 18 12.95 -20.33 6.92
C LEU A 18 13.77 -21.27 7.80
N ALA A 19 15.06 -20.98 7.99
CA ALA A 19 15.93 -21.75 8.87
C ALA A 19 15.43 -21.73 10.32
N HIS A 20 15.00 -20.56 10.81
CA HIS A 20 14.44 -20.43 12.16
C HIS A 20 13.12 -21.22 12.32
N LEU A 21 12.23 -21.16 11.33
CA LEU A 21 10.97 -21.91 11.37
C LEU A 21 11.20 -23.43 11.32
N ALA A 22 12.18 -23.90 10.55
CA ALA A 22 12.56 -25.31 10.52
C ALA A 22 13.18 -25.78 11.85
N HIS A 23 13.91 -24.89 12.55
CA HIS A 23 14.39 -25.19 13.90
C HIS A 23 13.23 -25.34 14.90
N LEU A 24 12.16 -24.54 14.77
CA LEU A 24 10.97 -24.63 15.63
C LEU A 24 10.09 -25.84 15.30
N ASP A 25 10.04 -26.23 14.03
CA ASP A 25 9.23 -27.33 13.51
C ASP A 25 10.02 -28.05 12.41
N PRO A 26 10.76 -29.13 12.76
CA PRO A 26 11.61 -29.87 11.83
C PRO A 26 10.86 -30.52 10.66
N SER A 27 9.53 -30.61 10.73
CA SER A 27 8.70 -31.11 9.63
C SER A 27 8.49 -30.07 8.52
N ARG A 28 8.82 -28.79 8.77
CA ARG A 28 8.68 -27.73 7.78
C ARG A 28 9.78 -27.81 6.72
N PRO A 29 9.43 -27.59 5.44
CA PRO A 29 10.42 -27.44 4.41
C PRO A 29 11.29 -26.20 4.65
N THR A 30 12.59 -26.36 4.51
CA THR A 30 13.60 -25.29 4.51
C THR A 30 13.76 -24.65 3.13
N GLU A 31 13.29 -25.32 2.09
CA GLU A 31 13.34 -24.83 0.72
C GLU A 31 12.30 -23.73 0.46
N ARG A 32 12.66 -22.82 -0.44
CA ARG A 32 11.74 -21.79 -0.90
C ARG A 32 10.66 -22.43 -1.77
N GLY A 33 9.44 -22.55 -1.25
CA GLY A 33 8.30 -22.98 -2.05
C GLY A 33 8.02 -22.02 -3.22
N GLN A 34 7.14 -22.43 -4.14
CA GLN A 34 6.66 -21.57 -5.23
C GLN A 34 5.76 -20.46 -4.67
N THR A 35 6.36 -19.36 -4.23
CA THR A 35 5.66 -18.19 -3.73
C THR A 35 6.35 -16.91 -4.17
N VAL A 36 5.59 -15.81 -4.19
CA VAL A 36 6.17 -14.48 -4.34
C VAL A 36 6.63 -14.02 -2.97
N LEU A 37 7.84 -13.46 -2.91
CA LEU A 37 8.42 -12.83 -1.73
C LEU A 37 8.41 -11.31 -1.93
N ALA A 38 8.10 -10.57 -0.88
CA ALA A 38 8.32 -9.15 -0.80
C ALA A 38 8.97 -8.77 0.52
N ALA A 39 9.72 -7.68 0.51
CA ALA A 39 10.38 -7.15 1.69
C ALA A 39 10.36 -5.63 1.68
N VAL A 40 10.17 -5.03 2.85
CA VAL A 40 10.50 -3.62 3.06
C VAL A 40 11.87 -3.54 3.71
N VAL A 41 12.81 -2.88 3.03
CA VAL A 41 14.19 -2.71 3.46
C VAL A 41 14.41 -1.24 3.79
N ALA A 42 14.77 -0.97 5.04
CA ALA A 42 15.23 0.35 5.43
C ALA A 42 16.71 0.50 5.09
N ARG A 43 17.07 1.61 4.44
CA ARG A 43 18.44 2.06 4.26
C ARG A 43 18.71 3.19 5.24
N ASP A 44 19.69 3.00 6.11
CA ASP A 44 20.15 3.97 7.09
C ASP A 44 21.48 4.59 6.63
N ALA A 45 21.44 5.87 6.29
CA ALA A 45 22.58 6.63 5.79
C ALA A 45 23.33 7.39 6.89
N ARG A 46 23.07 7.11 8.18
CA ARG A 46 23.83 7.68 9.30
C ARG A 46 25.21 7.03 9.47
N CYS A 47 25.42 5.88 8.83
CA CYS A 47 26.68 5.16 8.78
C CYS A 47 27.24 5.13 7.36
N ASP A 48 28.56 5.00 7.25
CA ASP A 48 29.28 4.83 5.99
C ASP A 48 30.11 3.52 6.04
N PRO A 49 29.79 2.50 5.22
CA PRO A 49 28.73 2.48 4.22
C PRO A 49 27.31 2.44 4.84
N PRO A 50 26.28 2.92 4.12
CA PRO A 50 24.88 2.87 4.59
C PRO A 50 24.41 1.45 4.91
N ARG A 51 23.75 1.28 6.05
CA ARG A 51 23.28 -0.01 6.54
C ARG A 51 21.90 -0.34 5.97
N LEU A 52 21.73 -1.55 5.44
CA LEU A 52 20.44 -2.09 5.01
C LEU A 52 19.87 -3.00 6.10
N ARG A 53 18.61 -2.78 6.48
CA ARG A 53 17.88 -3.60 7.46
C ARG A 53 16.50 -3.95 6.92
N VAL A 54 16.18 -5.24 6.88
CA VAL A 54 14.85 -5.72 6.52
C VAL A 54 13.92 -5.49 7.71
N VAL A 55 12.89 -4.65 7.53
CA VAL A 55 11.93 -4.31 8.60
C VAL A 55 10.63 -5.09 8.49
N SER A 56 10.32 -5.62 7.30
CA SER A 56 9.16 -6.46 7.09
C SER A 56 9.36 -7.40 5.91
N LEU A 57 8.82 -8.61 6.04
CA LEU A 57 8.72 -9.62 4.99
C LEU A 57 7.25 -9.98 4.77
N GLY A 58 6.93 -10.36 3.54
CA GLY A 58 5.65 -10.96 3.16
C GLY A 58 5.87 -12.02 2.10
N ALA A 59 5.16 -13.14 2.20
CA ALA A 59 5.19 -14.19 1.19
C ALA A 59 3.77 -14.67 0.90
N GLY A 60 3.37 -14.72 -0.36
CA GLY A 60 2.04 -15.19 -0.76
C GLY A 60 1.53 -14.62 -2.06
N THR A 61 0.50 -15.29 -2.60
CA THR A 61 -0.11 -15.01 -3.92
C THR A 61 -1.64 -15.14 -3.89
N LYS A 62 -2.22 -15.28 -2.70
CA LYS A 62 -3.64 -15.58 -2.51
C LYS A 62 -4.36 -14.45 -1.79
N PHE A 63 -5.68 -14.43 -1.91
CA PHE A 63 -6.56 -13.45 -1.30
C PHE A 63 -7.91 -14.11 -0.96
N LEU A 64 -8.69 -13.48 -0.09
CA LEU A 64 -10.02 -13.97 0.29
C LEU A 64 -11.02 -13.81 -0.84
N ARG A 65 -11.95 -14.75 -0.93
CA ARG A 65 -13.10 -14.67 -1.82
C ARG A 65 -14.03 -13.53 -1.43
N ALA A 66 -14.78 -13.01 -2.39
CA ALA A 66 -15.74 -11.92 -2.18
C ALA A 66 -16.75 -12.25 -1.07
N ALA A 67 -17.33 -13.46 -1.10
CA ALA A 67 -18.25 -13.93 -0.08
C ALA A 67 -17.62 -14.00 1.33
N ASP A 68 -16.33 -14.39 1.42
CA ASP A 68 -15.61 -14.45 2.70
C ASP A 68 -15.28 -13.05 3.23
N ILE A 69 -15.02 -12.09 2.35
CA ILE A 69 -14.82 -10.68 2.69
C ILE A 69 -16.11 -10.07 3.23
N ASP A 70 -17.23 -10.33 2.56
CA ASP A 70 -18.53 -9.80 2.95
C ASP A 70 -19.01 -10.43 4.27
N ALA A 71 -18.79 -11.74 4.46
CA ALA A 71 -19.07 -12.41 5.73
C ALA A 71 -18.23 -11.84 6.90
N ASP A 72 -16.99 -11.39 6.62
CA ASP A 72 -16.10 -10.76 7.61
C ASP A 72 -16.29 -9.23 7.72
N ALA A 73 -17.26 -8.63 7.02
CA ALA A 73 -17.37 -7.16 6.96
C ALA A 73 -17.60 -6.51 8.33
N ARG A 74 -18.29 -7.19 9.26
CA ARG A 74 -18.53 -6.69 10.62
C ARG A 74 -17.37 -6.96 11.58
N SER A 75 -16.76 -8.14 11.50
CA SER A 75 -15.70 -8.56 12.43
C SER A 75 -14.34 -7.97 12.06
N GLY A 76 -14.04 -7.89 10.76
CA GLY A 76 -12.76 -7.37 10.25
C GLY A 76 -11.54 -8.14 10.75
N THR A 77 -11.70 -9.42 11.11
CA THR A 77 -10.64 -10.23 11.73
C THR A 77 -9.77 -10.95 10.70
N LYS A 78 -10.23 -11.08 9.45
CA LYS A 78 -9.51 -11.80 8.40
C LYS A 78 -8.67 -10.88 7.53
N VAL A 79 -7.51 -11.37 7.09
CA VAL A 79 -6.67 -10.67 6.12
C VAL A 79 -7.24 -10.89 4.72
N ARG A 80 -7.75 -9.83 4.10
CA ARG A 80 -8.40 -9.91 2.78
C ARG A 80 -7.44 -10.22 1.64
N ASP A 81 -6.21 -9.71 1.70
CA ASP A 81 -5.22 -9.88 0.63
C ASP A 81 -3.88 -10.30 1.21
N CYS A 82 -3.45 -11.51 0.82
CA CYS A 82 -2.22 -12.15 1.28
C CYS A 82 -1.16 -12.19 0.17
N HIS A 83 -1.22 -11.29 -0.82
CA HIS A 83 -0.08 -11.07 -1.71
C HIS A 83 1.11 -10.52 -0.92
N ALA A 84 2.30 -10.96 -1.31
CA ALA A 84 3.55 -10.71 -0.63
C ALA A 84 3.77 -9.20 -0.32
N GLU A 85 3.62 -8.34 -1.31
CA GLU A 85 3.78 -6.89 -1.21
C GLU A 85 2.74 -6.23 -0.29
N VAL A 86 1.54 -6.79 -0.22
CA VAL A 86 0.49 -6.32 0.70
C VAL A 86 0.82 -6.71 2.14
N LEU A 87 1.29 -7.95 2.35
CA LEU A 87 1.73 -8.42 3.67
C LEU A 87 2.96 -7.64 4.16
N ALA A 88 3.93 -7.38 3.28
CA ALA A 88 5.12 -6.58 3.61
C ALA A 88 4.74 -5.13 4.00
N ARG A 89 3.80 -4.49 3.30
CA ARG A 89 3.27 -3.19 3.74
C ARG A 89 2.58 -3.27 5.11
N ARG A 90 1.78 -4.31 5.37
CA ARG A 90 1.11 -4.48 6.68
C ARG A 90 2.14 -4.64 7.80
N GLY A 91 3.23 -5.37 7.56
CA GLY A 91 4.32 -5.48 8.52
C GLY A 91 5.10 -4.17 8.70
N LEU A 92 5.28 -3.36 7.65
CA LEU A 92 5.81 -2.00 7.77
C LEU A 92 4.94 -1.14 8.70
N LYS A 93 3.61 -1.19 8.61
CA LYS A 93 2.74 -0.47 9.55
C LYS A 93 2.97 -0.89 11.00
N ARG A 94 3.10 -2.19 11.26
CA ARG A 94 3.41 -2.71 12.60
C ARG A 94 4.78 -2.22 13.09
N PHE A 95 5.78 -2.18 12.21
CA PHE A 95 7.08 -1.62 12.50
C PHE A 95 7.00 -0.13 12.87
N LEU A 96 6.27 0.68 12.11
CA LEU A 96 6.09 2.11 12.41
C LEU A 96 5.39 2.35 13.76
N TYR A 97 4.35 1.59 14.10
CA TYR A 97 3.76 1.66 15.44
C TYR A 97 4.76 1.30 16.55
N ALA A 98 5.61 0.29 16.32
CA ALA A 98 6.64 -0.08 17.28
C ALA A 98 7.69 1.03 17.46
N GLN A 99 8.07 1.70 16.37
CA GLN A 99 9.01 2.82 16.38
C GLN A 99 8.45 4.03 17.13
N ILE A 100 7.18 4.38 16.92
CA ILE A 100 6.51 5.45 17.69
C ILE A 100 6.46 5.09 19.18
N ARG A 101 6.12 3.84 19.51
CA ARG A 101 6.10 3.37 20.90
C ARG A 101 7.47 3.44 21.56
N ALA A 102 8.53 3.08 20.83
CA ALA A 102 9.91 3.17 21.28
C ALA A 102 10.33 4.63 21.51
N ALA A 103 10.06 5.51 20.54
CA ALA A 103 10.36 6.94 20.65
C ALA A 103 9.67 7.59 21.87
N ARG A 104 8.38 7.30 22.09
CA ARG A 104 7.63 7.78 23.27
C ARG A 104 8.19 7.27 24.60
N ARG A 105 8.76 6.06 24.65
CA ARG A 105 9.42 5.54 25.86
C ARG A 105 10.70 6.32 26.13
N ARG A 106 11.48 6.58 25.09
CA ARG A 106 12.72 7.36 25.18
C ARG A 106 12.48 8.76 25.72
N GLU A 107 11.42 9.45 25.29
CA GLU A 107 11.02 10.77 25.81
C GLU A 107 10.75 10.75 27.33
N LYS A 108 10.03 9.74 27.82
CA LYS A 108 9.75 9.57 29.26
C LYS A 108 11.00 9.26 30.07
N SER A 109 11.91 8.47 29.50
CA SER A 109 13.18 8.14 30.14
C SER A 109 14.15 9.32 30.17
N SER A 110 14.13 10.23 29.18
CA SER A 110 14.96 11.44 29.22
C SER A 110 14.56 12.44 30.33
N SER A 111 13.32 12.36 30.85
CA SER A 111 12.87 13.14 32.01
C SER A 111 13.14 12.48 33.38
N ALA A 112 13.63 11.24 33.42
CA ALA A 112 13.97 10.53 34.65
C ALA A 112 15.46 10.17 34.66
N ALA A 113 16.23 10.79 35.55
CA ALA A 113 17.68 10.65 35.63
C ALA A 113 18.18 9.18 35.61
N PHE A 114 19.07 8.92 34.66
CA PHE A 114 20.14 7.90 34.57
C PHE A 114 20.01 6.59 35.39
N SER A 115 19.87 5.49 34.66
CA SER A 115 20.67 4.30 34.96
C SER A 115 21.22 3.75 33.64
N ALA A 116 22.42 4.18 33.29
CA ALA A 116 23.22 3.51 32.28
C ALA A 116 23.70 2.20 32.88
N ASN A 117 23.11 1.10 32.42
CA ASN A 117 23.73 -0.21 32.38
C ASN A 117 22.83 -1.15 31.58
N LEU A 118 22.83 -0.97 30.26
CA LEU A 118 22.49 -2.00 29.27
C LEU A 118 23.25 -1.61 27.99
N ALA A 119 24.46 -2.13 27.85
CA ALA A 119 25.18 -2.12 26.59
C ALA A 119 24.51 -3.08 25.60
N ASP A 120 24.52 -2.70 24.32
CA ASP A 120 24.39 -3.55 23.13
C ASP A 120 23.00 -4.02 22.68
N GLU A 121 22.12 -3.07 22.38
CA GLU A 121 21.71 -2.75 21.00
C GLU A 121 21.11 -1.34 21.07
N GLU A 122 21.80 -0.35 20.51
CA GLU A 122 21.28 1.01 20.35
C GLU A 122 19.86 0.91 19.77
N GLU A 123 18.82 1.29 20.54
CA GLU A 123 17.42 1.15 20.11
C GLU A 123 17.27 1.91 18.80
N TRP A 124 17.27 1.18 17.70
CA TRP A 124 17.39 1.77 16.38
C TRP A 124 16.09 2.44 16.02
N LEU A 125 16.07 3.75 16.28
CA LEU A 125 14.99 4.64 15.93
C LEU A 125 15.21 5.18 14.52
N VAL A 126 14.17 5.04 13.70
CA VAL A 126 14.12 5.59 12.33
C VAL A 126 13.26 6.85 12.24
N LEU A 127 12.70 7.28 13.38
CA LEU A 127 11.78 8.40 13.46
C LEU A 127 12.42 9.54 14.24
N ASP A 128 12.26 10.76 13.73
CA ASP A 128 12.61 12.00 14.40
C ASP A 128 11.34 12.67 14.95
N PRO A 129 11.39 13.27 16.15
CA PRO A 129 10.24 13.97 16.72
C PRO A 129 9.92 15.25 15.93
N VAL A 130 8.64 15.59 15.88
CA VAL A 130 8.14 16.84 15.32
C VAL A 130 7.49 17.63 16.45
N PHE A 131 7.91 18.88 16.62
CA PHE A 131 7.37 19.82 17.58
C PHE A 131 6.68 20.94 16.81
N HIS A 132 5.47 21.33 17.22
CA HIS A 132 4.80 22.51 16.71
C HIS A 132 5.25 23.74 17.50
N GLU A 133 5.46 24.86 16.80
CA GLU A 133 5.57 26.17 17.44
C GLU A 133 4.19 26.50 18.03
N PRO A 134 4.10 26.96 19.30
CA PRO A 134 2.82 27.39 19.85
C PRO A 134 2.29 28.57 19.02
N GLU A 135 0.99 28.55 18.71
CA GLU A 135 0.32 29.70 18.11
C GLU A 135 0.55 30.94 19.00
N VAL A 136 0.95 32.04 18.38
CA VAL A 136 1.28 33.31 19.04
C VAL A 136 0.10 33.76 19.90
N GLY A 137 0.20 33.62 21.22
CA GLY A 137 -0.78 34.19 22.16
C GLY A 137 -1.24 33.32 23.32
N LEU A 138 -0.88 32.03 23.40
CA LEU A 138 -1.09 31.22 24.61
C LEU A 138 0.23 30.97 25.34
N GLU A 139 0.32 31.44 26.59
CA GLU A 139 1.37 31.02 27.52
C GLU A 139 1.15 29.55 27.90
N THR A 140 1.71 28.64 27.09
CA THR A 140 1.83 27.24 27.50
C THR A 140 3.10 27.07 28.32
N ASP A 141 2.98 26.28 29.40
CA ASP A 141 4.07 25.90 30.27
C ASP A 141 5.20 25.28 29.43
N ARG A 142 6.33 26.00 29.32
CA ARG A 142 7.49 25.66 28.46
C ARG A 142 8.18 24.35 28.87
N THR A 143 7.68 23.66 29.88
CA THR A 143 8.26 22.45 30.47
C THR A 143 7.73 21.13 29.89
N ASP A 144 6.56 21.09 29.23
CA ASP A 144 6.01 19.86 28.62
C ASP A 144 6.35 19.77 27.12
N ARG A 145 7.64 19.60 26.78
CA ARG A 145 8.14 19.43 25.40
C ARG A 145 7.88 18.02 24.85
N ARG A 146 6.63 17.59 24.78
CA ARG A 146 6.27 16.34 24.09
C ARG A 146 6.24 16.57 22.59
N ALA A 147 6.67 15.57 21.83
CA ALA A 147 6.54 15.63 20.37
C ALA A 147 5.04 15.54 19.99
N ASP A 148 4.61 16.40 19.08
CA ASP A 148 3.25 16.43 18.52
C ASP A 148 3.04 15.33 17.47
N GLY A 149 4.13 14.71 17.05
CA GLY A 149 4.16 13.58 16.14
C GLY A 149 5.60 13.19 15.82
N TRP A 150 5.74 12.26 14.89
CA TRP A 150 7.01 11.75 14.43
C TRP A 150 7.07 11.79 12.90
N ARG A 151 8.26 11.97 12.35
CA ARG A 151 8.51 11.81 10.92
C ARG A 151 9.63 10.81 10.70
N VAL A 152 9.70 10.22 9.51
CA VAL A 152 10.86 9.38 9.17
C VAL A 152 12.08 10.28 9.07
N SER A 153 13.19 9.86 9.67
CA SER A 153 14.43 10.63 9.60
C SER A 153 14.89 10.80 8.16
N ASP A 154 15.37 11.99 7.80
CA ASP A 154 15.86 12.30 6.44
C ASP A 154 17.07 11.43 6.03
N LYS A 155 17.70 10.75 7.00
CA LYS A 155 18.79 9.80 6.77
C LYS A 155 18.31 8.36 6.58
N VAL A 156 17.02 8.10 6.72
CA VAL A 156 16.42 6.76 6.54
C VAL A 156 15.46 6.78 5.35
N SER A 157 15.55 5.75 4.51
CA SER A 157 14.62 5.54 3.38
C SER A 157 14.12 4.10 3.37
N PHE A 158 12.88 3.88 2.94
CA PHE A 158 12.30 2.55 2.81
C PHE A 158 12.22 2.13 1.35
N HIS A 159 12.67 0.92 1.05
CA HIS A 159 12.75 0.34 -0.29
C HIS A 159 11.90 -0.92 -0.33
N LEU A 160 10.96 -1.01 -1.28
CA LEU A 160 10.15 -2.21 -1.46
C LEU A 160 10.81 -3.13 -2.49
N TYR A 161 11.14 -4.35 -2.07
CA TYR A 161 11.51 -5.43 -2.96
C TYR A 161 10.34 -6.38 -3.17
N VAL A 162 10.13 -6.82 -4.40
CA VAL A 162 9.20 -7.90 -4.75
C VAL A 162 9.91 -8.83 -5.74
N SER A 163 9.87 -10.14 -5.48
CA SER A 163 10.58 -11.14 -6.30
C SER A 163 9.98 -11.35 -7.69
N SER A 164 8.82 -10.73 -7.96
CA SER A 164 8.15 -10.73 -9.26
C SER A 164 7.41 -9.40 -9.44
N ALA A 165 7.10 -9.06 -10.69
CA ALA A 165 6.31 -7.87 -10.99
C ALA A 165 4.90 -7.98 -10.35
N PRO A 166 4.38 -6.88 -9.77
CA PRO A 166 3.09 -6.90 -9.08
C PRO A 166 1.95 -7.19 -10.06
N CYS A 167 0.93 -7.93 -9.61
CA CYS A 167 -0.23 -8.24 -10.46
C CYS A 167 -0.98 -6.98 -10.93
N GLY A 168 -1.64 -7.08 -12.09
CA GLY A 168 -2.42 -5.99 -12.71
C GLY A 168 -1.65 -5.27 -13.82
N ASN A 169 -1.80 -3.95 -13.91
CA ASN A 169 -1.27 -3.10 -14.98
C ASN A 169 0.24 -3.26 -15.22
N ALA A 170 1.03 -3.52 -14.18
CA ALA A 170 2.46 -3.75 -14.30
C ALA A 170 2.83 -5.03 -15.09
N THR A 171 1.89 -5.95 -15.30
CA THR A 171 2.11 -7.19 -16.07
C THR A 171 1.21 -7.34 -17.29
N VAL A 172 0.24 -6.44 -17.53
CA VAL A 172 -0.70 -6.53 -18.67
C VAL A 172 0.02 -6.70 -20.01
N LYS A 173 1.08 -5.93 -20.26
CA LYS A 173 1.85 -6.00 -21.52
C LYS A 173 2.56 -7.36 -21.76
N LYS A 174 2.65 -8.22 -20.74
CA LYS A 174 3.22 -9.58 -20.91
C LYS A 174 2.25 -10.53 -21.60
N TRP A 175 0.93 -10.29 -21.52
CA TRP A 175 -0.10 -11.22 -21.99
C TRP A 175 -1.18 -10.58 -22.85
N ALA A 176 -1.19 -9.25 -22.97
CA ALA A 176 -2.05 -8.51 -23.90
C ALA A 176 -1.26 -7.43 -24.65
N ARG A 177 -1.56 -7.26 -25.95
CA ARG A 177 -1.05 -6.16 -26.77
C ARG A 177 -2.19 -5.19 -27.02
N GLY A 178 -1.99 -3.92 -26.68
CA GLY A 178 -2.94 -2.86 -27.02
C GLY A 178 -2.93 -2.56 -28.50
N LEU A 179 -4.08 -2.07 -28.97
CA LEU A 179 -4.15 -1.43 -30.28
C LEU A 179 -3.32 -0.14 -30.26
N LYS A 180 -2.86 0.28 -31.44
CA LYS A 180 -2.09 1.52 -31.62
C LYS A 180 -2.94 2.70 -31.12
N GLU A 181 -2.35 3.55 -30.28
CA GLU A 181 -2.99 4.79 -29.81
C GLU A 181 -3.38 5.65 -31.03
N THR A 182 -4.61 6.13 -31.03
CA THR A 182 -5.12 7.07 -32.04
C THR A 182 -5.19 8.46 -31.41
N PHE A 183 -4.44 9.40 -31.96
CA PHE A 183 -4.43 10.79 -31.51
C PHE A 183 -5.38 11.62 -32.37
N ASP A 184 -6.18 12.47 -31.73
CA ASP A 184 -6.97 13.49 -32.42
C ASP A 184 -6.29 14.85 -32.21
N ASP A 185 -5.48 15.25 -33.19
CA ASP A 185 -4.74 16.51 -33.17
C ASP A 185 -5.66 17.75 -33.24
N SER A 186 -6.98 17.56 -33.43
CA SER A 186 -7.95 18.66 -33.44
C SER A 186 -8.43 19.08 -32.04
N LEU A 187 -8.09 18.33 -30.99
CA LEU A 187 -8.47 18.63 -29.61
C LEU A 187 -7.43 19.53 -28.92
N GLY A 188 -7.91 20.56 -28.22
CA GLY A 188 -7.05 21.38 -27.36
C GLY A 188 -6.52 20.63 -26.12
N PRO A 189 -5.50 21.16 -25.40
CA PRO A 189 -4.86 20.50 -24.27
C PRO A 189 -5.78 20.13 -23.08
N PHE A 190 -6.93 20.79 -22.99
CA PHE A 190 -7.93 20.59 -21.94
C PHE A 190 -9.31 20.23 -22.51
N GLU A 191 -9.40 19.99 -23.83
CA GLU A 191 -10.64 19.65 -24.49
C GLU A 191 -10.87 18.14 -24.40
N LEU A 192 -11.96 17.73 -23.78
CA LEU A 192 -12.33 16.32 -23.69
C LEU A 192 -12.75 15.82 -25.09
N PRO A 193 -12.37 14.59 -25.47
CA PRO A 193 -12.88 13.96 -26.68
C PRO A 193 -14.42 14.03 -26.71
N ARG A 194 -14.98 14.56 -27.79
CA ARG A 194 -16.43 14.62 -27.95
C ARG A 194 -16.93 13.20 -28.13
N ARG A 195 -17.65 12.68 -27.12
CA ARG A 195 -18.26 11.34 -27.10
C ARG A 195 -18.94 11.03 -28.44
N ARG A 196 -18.21 10.44 -29.39
CA ARG A 196 -18.81 9.87 -30.59
C ARG A 196 -19.42 8.53 -30.21
N GLU A 197 -20.51 8.15 -30.87
CA GLU A 197 -21.32 6.96 -30.54
C GLU A 197 -20.54 5.63 -30.49
N ASN A 198 -19.27 5.60 -30.94
CA ASN A 198 -18.45 4.40 -31.07
C ASN A 198 -17.03 4.49 -30.42
N GLU A 199 -16.71 5.48 -29.58
CA GLU A 199 -15.34 5.64 -29.02
C GLU A 199 -14.98 4.63 -27.91
N HIS A 200 -16.00 4.03 -27.27
CA HIS A 200 -15.83 2.89 -26.38
C HIS A 200 -16.40 1.60 -27.01
N ASP A 201 -16.31 1.47 -28.34
CA ASP A 201 -16.69 0.22 -28.98
C ASP A 201 -15.83 -0.90 -28.40
N LYS A 202 -16.47 -1.92 -27.83
CA LYS A 202 -15.86 -3.01 -27.02
C LYS A 202 -14.80 -3.82 -27.78
N LYS A 203 -14.69 -3.60 -29.09
CA LYS A 203 -13.69 -4.20 -29.99
C LYS A 203 -12.35 -3.46 -29.99
N ASN A 204 -12.30 -2.23 -29.46
CA ASN A 204 -11.10 -1.39 -29.44
C ASN A 204 -10.42 -1.47 -28.05
N ASN A 205 -9.68 -2.56 -27.82
CA ASN A 205 -8.76 -2.66 -26.68
C ASN A 205 -7.53 -1.77 -26.86
N SER A 206 -7.73 -0.46 -26.88
CA SER A 206 -6.65 0.47 -26.57
C SER A 206 -6.40 0.33 -25.07
N PHE A 207 -5.33 -0.36 -24.68
CA PHE A 207 -4.91 -0.39 -23.27
C PHE A 207 -4.30 0.98 -22.92
N GLY A 208 -5.18 1.98 -22.75
CA GLY A 208 -4.92 3.28 -22.17
C GLY A 208 -4.40 4.34 -23.13
N SER A 209 -5.13 5.45 -23.24
CA SER A 209 -4.60 6.75 -23.69
C SER A 209 -3.80 7.37 -22.53
N VAL A 210 -2.67 6.76 -22.16
CA VAL A 210 -1.90 7.14 -20.95
C VAL A 210 -1.46 8.60 -21.02
N SER A 211 -1.16 9.10 -22.22
CA SER A 211 -0.85 10.50 -22.52
C SER A 211 -2.01 11.47 -22.23
N GLN A 212 -3.25 10.98 -22.20
CA GLN A 212 -4.45 11.73 -21.83
C GLN A 212 -4.87 11.48 -20.36
N GLY A 213 -4.03 10.80 -19.57
CA GLY A 213 -4.30 10.51 -18.17
C GLY A 213 -5.31 9.38 -17.94
N GLN A 214 -5.61 8.55 -18.95
CA GLN A 214 -6.48 7.40 -18.75
C GLN A 214 -5.80 6.34 -17.86
N LEU A 215 -6.38 6.10 -16.69
CA LEU A 215 -5.97 5.08 -15.74
C LEU A 215 -7.10 4.05 -15.58
N ALA A 216 -6.82 2.78 -15.83
CA ALA A 216 -7.75 1.69 -15.57
C ALA A 216 -7.39 1.02 -14.24
N PHE A 217 -8.22 1.19 -13.22
CA PHE A 217 -8.10 0.39 -11.99
C PHE A 217 -8.57 -1.04 -12.26
N LEU A 218 -7.72 -2.02 -11.94
CA LEU A 218 -8.02 -3.44 -12.10
C LEU A 218 -8.37 -4.08 -10.76
N TRP A 219 -9.20 -5.11 -10.83
CA TRP A 219 -9.61 -5.92 -9.69
C TRP A 219 -9.07 -7.34 -9.84
N LYS A 220 -8.80 -7.99 -8.71
CA LYS A 220 -8.44 -9.40 -8.67
C LYS A 220 -9.70 -10.22 -8.90
N ARG A 221 -9.67 -11.05 -9.95
CA ARG A 221 -10.78 -11.94 -10.31
C ARG A 221 -10.98 -13.03 -9.25
N ASP A 222 -12.19 -13.15 -8.74
CA ASP A 222 -12.64 -14.25 -7.90
C ASP A 222 -13.43 -15.26 -8.74
N ASN A 223 -12.78 -16.35 -9.14
CA ASN A 223 -13.41 -17.40 -9.95
C ASN A 223 -14.58 -18.12 -9.27
N SER A 224 -14.79 -17.91 -7.96
CA SER A 224 -15.92 -18.48 -7.23
C SER A 224 -17.16 -17.60 -7.22
N ASP A 225 -17.05 -16.35 -7.68
CA ASP A 225 -18.18 -15.45 -7.85
C ASP A 225 -18.94 -15.82 -9.15
N PRO A 226 -20.21 -16.21 -9.07
CA PRO A 226 -21.03 -16.53 -10.26
C PRO A 226 -21.07 -15.38 -11.26
N CYS A 227 -21.06 -14.14 -10.77
CA CYS A 227 -21.08 -12.93 -11.59
C CYS A 227 -19.78 -12.74 -12.40
N GLU A 228 -18.67 -13.33 -11.96
CA GLU A 228 -17.38 -13.30 -12.68
C GLU A 228 -17.11 -14.58 -13.49
N SER A 229 -17.94 -15.62 -13.31
CA SER A 229 -17.82 -16.95 -13.92
C SER A 229 -18.50 -17.08 -15.28
N GLU A 230 -19.46 -16.20 -15.58
CA GLU A 230 -19.92 -16.04 -16.96
C GLU A 230 -18.70 -15.61 -17.77
N LYS A 231 -18.40 -16.32 -18.86
CA LYS A 231 -17.38 -15.89 -19.82
C LYS A 231 -17.89 -14.60 -20.45
N THR A 232 -17.75 -13.48 -19.74
CA THR A 232 -18.06 -12.18 -20.28
C THR A 232 -17.01 -11.95 -21.34
N GLU A 233 -17.47 -11.85 -22.59
CA GLU A 233 -16.80 -11.16 -23.67
C GLU A 233 -16.50 -9.73 -23.19
N MET A 234 -15.48 -9.57 -22.35
CA MET A 234 -14.83 -8.30 -22.00
C MET A 234 -15.77 -7.08 -22.01
N GLU A 235 -16.86 -7.16 -21.25
CA GLU A 235 -17.73 -6.01 -21.03
C GLU A 235 -17.09 -5.16 -19.94
N PHE A 236 -16.41 -4.09 -20.36
CA PHE A 236 -15.93 -3.03 -19.49
C PHE A 236 -17.14 -2.16 -19.08
N GLU A 237 -18.01 -2.70 -18.23
CA GLU A 237 -19.10 -1.91 -17.64
C GLU A 237 -18.52 -1.00 -16.55
N SER A 238 -18.74 0.30 -16.66
CA SER A 238 -18.40 1.25 -15.60
C SER A 238 -19.20 0.87 -14.35
N ALA A 239 -18.56 0.19 -13.41
CA ALA A 239 -19.20 -0.35 -12.23
C ALA A 239 -19.60 0.76 -11.24
N ALA A 240 -20.69 1.47 -11.53
CA ALA A 240 -21.49 2.12 -10.50
C ALA A 240 -22.29 1.02 -9.79
N VAL A 241 -21.80 0.54 -8.66
CA VAL A 241 -22.47 -0.51 -7.87
C VAL A 241 -23.70 0.10 -7.17
N PRO A 242 -24.92 -0.42 -7.39
CA PRO A 242 -26.10 0.03 -6.66
C PRO A 242 -25.97 -0.31 -5.16
N VAL A 243 -26.27 0.64 -4.28
CA VAL A 243 -26.34 0.41 -2.83
C VAL A 243 -27.71 -0.18 -2.47
N PRO A 244 -27.82 -1.41 -1.93
CA PRO A 244 -29.10 -1.96 -1.50
C PRO A 244 -29.59 -1.25 -0.23
N GLY A 245 -30.82 -0.71 -0.24
CA GLY A 245 -31.48 -0.15 0.95
C GLY A 245 -31.96 1.31 0.86
N ARG A 246 -31.97 1.94 -0.32
CA ARG A 246 -32.70 3.21 -0.53
C ARG A 246 -33.92 2.97 -1.42
N ASP A 247 -35.11 3.11 -0.85
CA ASP A 247 -36.36 3.21 -1.58
C ASP A 247 -36.33 4.45 -2.48
N PHE A 248 -36.15 4.25 -3.79
CA PHE A 248 -36.30 5.31 -4.78
C PHE A 248 -37.76 5.36 -5.26
N SER A 249 -38.62 5.96 -4.43
CA SER A 249 -39.86 6.57 -4.91
C SER A 249 -39.68 8.08 -4.90
N LEU A 250 -38.76 8.61 -5.71
CA LEU A 250 -38.63 10.04 -5.98
C LEU A 250 -38.03 10.24 -7.38
N LYS A 251 -38.69 11.11 -8.12
CA LYS A 251 -38.55 11.35 -9.56
C LYS A 251 -37.12 11.69 -9.96
N LYS A 252 -36.70 11.11 -11.09
CA LYS A 252 -35.54 11.50 -11.90
C LYS A 252 -35.40 13.02 -11.94
N ASN A 253 -34.40 13.56 -11.24
CA ASN A 253 -33.80 14.85 -11.55
C ASN A 253 -32.29 14.67 -11.54
N ALA A 254 -31.67 15.34 -12.50
CA ALA A 254 -30.31 15.15 -12.97
C ALA A 254 -29.23 15.61 -11.97
N ASN A 255 -28.00 15.15 -12.25
CA ASN A 255 -26.73 15.84 -11.95
C ASN A 255 -26.04 15.70 -10.59
N THR A 256 -26.04 14.50 -9.99
CA THR A 256 -24.89 14.10 -9.17
C THR A 256 -24.62 12.61 -9.39
N SER A 257 -23.69 12.28 -10.28
CA SER A 257 -22.97 11.03 -10.14
C SER A 257 -22.26 11.10 -8.80
N ASP A 258 -22.76 10.39 -7.79
CA ASP A 258 -22.04 10.15 -6.55
C ASP A 258 -20.76 9.39 -6.91
N ALA A 259 -19.73 10.15 -7.31
CA ALA A 259 -18.40 9.66 -7.59
C ALA A 259 -17.84 9.22 -6.26
N VAL A 260 -18.03 7.95 -5.94
CA VAL A 260 -17.35 7.27 -4.83
C VAL A 260 -15.85 7.37 -5.14
N PRO A 261 -15.05 8.09 -4.31
CA PRO A 261 -13.60 8.16 -4.53
C PRO A 261 -12.98 6.78 -4.79
N PRO A 262 -11.87 6.68 -5.54
CA PRO A 262 -11.14 5.42 -5.66
C PRO A 262 -10.88 4.82 -4.28
N GLY A 263 -11.50 3.67 -4.00
CA GLY A 263 -11.34 2.94 -2.73
C GLY A 263 -12.40 3.13 -1.65
N THR A 264 -13.51 3.83 -1.89
CA THR A 264 -14.56 4.02 -0.85
C THR A 264 -15.77 3.06 -0.96
N SER A 265 -15.91 2.28 -2.04
CA SER A 265 -16.75 1.06 -2.00
C SER A 265 -16.23 -0.01 -2.96
N THR A 266 -15.68 -1.07 -2.38
CA THR A 266 -15.17 -2.26 -3.09
C THR A 266 -15.72 -3.52 -2.42
N ARG A 267 -17.01 -3.53 -2.02
CA ARG A 267 -17.62 -4.70 -1.37
C ARG A 267 -17.33 -5.94 -2.21
N GLY A 268 -16.82 -6.98 -1.58
CA GLY A 268 -16.29 -8.19 -2.22
C GLY A 268 -15.03 -8.06 -3.12
N ARG A 269 -14.65 -6.88 -3.63
CA ARG A 269 -13.60 -6.75 -4.67
C ARG A 269 -12.28 -6.19 -4.13
N LEU A 270 -11.17 -6.73 -4.62
CA LEU A 270 -9.81 -6.31 -4.23
C LEU A 270 -9.06 -5.73 -5.42
N LEU A 271 -8.49 -4.54 -5.26
CA LEU A 271 -7.60 -3.94 -6.27
C LEU A 271 -6.38 -4.84 -6.53
N THR A 272 -5.85 -4.79 -7.75
CA THR A 272 -4.57 -5.43 -8.06
C THR A 272 -3.41 -4.75 -7.32
N CYS A 273 -2.28 -5.46 -7.20
CA CYS A 273 -1.14 -4.94 -6.44
C CYS A 273 -0.47 -3.74 -7.10
N SER A 274 -0.44 -3.69 -8.44
CA SER A 274 0.08 -2.52 -9.16
C SER A 274 -0.76 -1.26 -8.90
N ASP A 275 -2.09 -1.38 -8.90
CA ASP A 275 -2.98 -0.26 -8.56
C ASP A 275 -2.84 0.16 -7.09
N LYS A 276 -2.68 -0.81 -6.19
CA LYS A 276 -2.37 -0.51 -4.79
C LYS A 276 -1.06 0.25 -4.65
N LEU A 277 0.00 -0.19 -5.32
CA LEU A 277 1.29 0.51 -5.29
C LEU A 277 1.17 1.94 -5.81
N ALA A 278 0.41 2.16 -6.89
CA ALA A 278 0.14 3.51 -7.40
C ALA A 278 -0.56 4.39 -6.33
N VAL A 279 -1.59 3.87 -5.66
CA VAL A 279 -2.23 4.57 -4.54
C VAL A 279 -1.22 4.88 -3.43
N TRP A 280 -0.36 3.93 -3.07
CA TRP A 280 0.62 4.08 -1.99
C TRP A 280 1.70 5.10 -2.32
N SER A 281 2.06 5.28 -3.59
CA SER A 281 2.95 6.35 -4.03
C SER A 281 2.34 7.74 -3.84
N CYS A 282 1.03 7.88 -3.99
CA CYS A 282 0.33 9.15 -3.78
C CYS A 282 0.14 9.45 -2.28
N VAL A 283 -0.55 8.55 -1.56
CA VAL A 283 -1.02 8.79 -0.18
C VAL A 283 -0.10 8.25 0.91
N GLY A 284 0.93 7.49 0.53
CA GLY A 284 1.87 6.84 1.43
C GLY A 284 1.51 5.40 1.82
N ALA A 285 2.54 4.70 2.33
CA ALA A 285 2.53 3.31 2.76
C ALA A 285 1.95 3.08 4.17
N GLN A 286 1.85 4.13 4.99
CA GLN A 286 1.39 4.09 6.38
C GLN A 286 -0.12 3.84 6.51
N GLY A 287 -0.92 4.45 5.62
CA GLY A 287 -2.39 4.43 5.69
C GLY A 287 -2.95 5.37 6.76
N ALA A 288 -4.26 5.64 6.71
CA ALA A 288 -4.90 6.75 7.43
C ALA A 288 -4.62 6.77 8.95
N LEU A 289 -4.80 5.65 9.66
CA LEU A 289 -4.65 5.61 11.12
C LEU A 289 -3.26 5.99 11.67
N LEU A 290 -2.21 5.88 10.84
CA LEU A 290 -0.87 6.30 11.25
C LEU A 290 -0.62 7.79 11.02
N LEU A 291 -1.51 8.50 10.33
CA LEU A 291 -1.49 9.97 10.14
C LEU A 291 -2.40 10.71 11.13
N GLU A 292 -3.02 10.01 12.07
CA GLU A 292 -3.77 10.65 13.15
C GLU A 292 -2.82 11.48 14.02
N GLN A 293 -3.36 12.53 14.65
CA GLN A 293 -2.59 13.43 15.51
C GLN A 293 -1.84 12.65 16.59
N GLY A 294 -0.57 13.01 16.82
CA GLY A 294 0.31 12.27 17.73
C GLY A 294 0.84 10.96 17.17
N PHE A 295 0.71 10.64 15.88
CA PHE A 295 1.44 9.55 15.24
C PHE A 295 2.43 10.10 14.22
N LEU A 296 2.23 9.87 12.92
CA LEU A 296 3.11 10.39 11.89
C LEU A 296 2.63 11.75 11.42
N ALA A 297 3.55 12.73 11.39
CA ALA A 297 3.26 14.07 10.91
C ALA A 297 3.16 14.14 9.37
N GLU A 298 3.68 13.14 8.66
CA GLU A 298 3.73 13.13 7.20
C GLU A 298 3.63 11.72 6.59
N PRO A 299 3.25 11.62 5.30
CA PRO A 299 3.17 10.34 4.61
C PRO A 299 4.54 9.66 4.42
N VAL A 300 4.60 8.36 4.71
CA VAL A 300 5.79 7.53 4.48
C VAL A 300 5.72 6.93 3.09
N ARG A 301 6.71 7.19 2.24
CA ARG A 301 6.77 6.66 0.87
C ARG A 301 7.92 5.69 0.71
N PHE A 302 7.77 4.77 -0.26
CA PHE A 302 8.90 4.00 -0.74
C PHE A 302 9.76 4.90 -1.64
N ALA A 303 11.08 4.81 -1.47
CA ALA A 303 12.08 5.53 -2.26
C ALA A 303 12.43 4.77 -3.55
#